data_AF-D2GV60-F1
#
_entry.id   AF-D2GV60-F1
#
_cell.length_a   1.000
_cell.length_b   1.000
_cell.length_c   1.000
_cell.angle_alpha   90.00
_cell.angle_beta   90.00
_cell.angle_gamma   90.00
#
_symmetry.space_group_name_H-M   'P 1'
#
loop_
_entity.id
_entity.type
_entity.pdbx_description
1 polymer ?
#
loop_
_entity_poly.entity_id
_entity_poly.type
_entity_poly.pdbx_seq_one_letter_code
_entity_poly.pdbx_strand_id
1 'polypeptide(L)'
;IGSPWLQPGRPVNPSTFCPSSPSRWDRYSSALGALVPPKTCAVRSATLIMAELPPAAGNSGLASMAASKVKQDMPPPGGYGPIDYKRNLPRRGLSGYSMFAVGIGTLLFGYWSMMKWNRERRRLQIEDLEARIALMPLLQAEKDRRVLQMLRENLEEEAIIMKDVPDWKVGESVFHTTRWVTPIMGELYGLRTNEEILNATYGFVWY
;
A
#
# COMPACT_ATOMS: atom_id res chain seq x y z
N ILE A 1 -34.92 14.70 39.79
CA ILE A 1 -34.66 15.46 38.54
C ILE A 1 -33.37 14.89 37.98
N GLY A 2 -33.29 13.89 37.10
CA GLY A 2 -34.16 13.43 36.01
C GLY A 2 -33.24 13.25 34.80
N SER A 3 -32.53 12.11 34.73
CA SER A 3 -31.52 11.79 33.71
C SER A 3 -32.16 11.58 32.33
N PRO A 4 -31.76 12.30 31.25
CA PRO A 4 -32.54 12.26 30.00
C PRO A 4 -32.06 11.31 28.90
N TRP A 5 -31.41 10.16 29.14
CA TRP A 5 -31.01 9.29 28.01
C TRP A 5 -31.07 7.79 28.32
N LEU A 6 -32.29 7.26 28.39
CA LEU A 6 -32.60 5.83 28.22
C LEU A 6 -33.87 5.74 27.37
N GLN A 7 -33.73 5.37 26.10
CA GLN A 7 -34.84 4.94 25.27
C GLN A 7 -34.72 3.42 24.99
N PRO A 8 -35.82 2.66 25.07
CA PRO A 8 -35.83 1.22 24.87
C PRO A 8 -35.71 0.83 23.40
N GLY A 9 -35.09 -0.33 23.17
CA GLY A 9 -34.74 -0.88 21.86
C GLY A 9 -35.93 -1.15 20.93
N ARG A 10 -35.68 -1.05 19.62
CA ARG A 10 -36.59 -1.55 18.57
C ARG A 10 -36.23 -2.99 18.21
N PRO A 11 -37.21 -3.87 17.93
CA PRO A 11 -36.95 -5.23 17.51
C PRO A 11 -36.39 -5.28 16.07
N VAL A 12 -35.32 -6.05 15.88
CA VAL A 12 -34.72 -6.36 14.57
C VAL A 12 -35.30 -7.69 14.11
N ASN A 13 -36.06 -7.69 13.01
CA ASN A 13 -36.50 -8.93 12.36
C ASN A 13 -35.35 -9.56 11.56
N PRO A 14 -35.12 -10.88 11.65
CA PRO A 14 -34.06 -11.55 10.91
C PRO A 14 -34.63 -12.08 9.58
N SER A 15 -34.27 -11.45 8.47
CA SER A 15 -34.42 -12.04 7.14
C SER A 15 -33.04 -12.29 6.54
N THR A 16 -32.56 -13.51 6.78
CA THR A 16 -31.89 -14.38 5.79
C THR A 16 -31.12 -13.68 4.67
N PHE A 17 -29.78 -13.68 4.76
CA PHE A 17 -28.95 -13.75 3.57
C PHE A 17 -27.67 -14.52 3.89
N CYS A 18 -27.66 -15.81 3.57
CA CYS A 18 -26.44 -16.60 3.50
C CYS A 18 -25.61 -16.12 2.30
N PRO A 19 -24.31 -15.83 2.45
CA PRO A 19 -23.39 -15.89 1.33
C PRO A 19 -22.87 -17.31 1.24
N SER A 20 -23.36 -18.04 0.24
CA SER A 20 -22.65 -19.17 -0.34
C SER A 20 -21.23 -18.75 -0.69
N SER A 21 -20.24 -19.49 -0.18
CA SER A 21 -18.84 -19.42 -0.59
C SER A 21 -18.68 -19.51 -2.10
N PRO A 22 -17.66 -18.84 -2.66
CA PRO A 22 -16.81 -19.56 -3.60
C PRO A 22 -15.34 -19.60 -3.16
N SER A 23 -14.82 -20.83 -3.12
CA SER A 23 -13.46 -21.29 -3.45
C SER A 23 -12.62 -20.25 -4.23
N ARG A 24 -11.42 -19.87 -3.79
CA ARG A 24 -10.12 -20.58 -3.98
C ARG A 24 -9.98 -21.12 -5.41
N TRP A 25 -8.86 -20.77 -6.08
CA TRP A 25 -8.57 -20.87 -7.53
C TRP A 25 -9.23 -19.69 -8.29
N ASP A 26 -8.55 -18.74 -8.92
CA ASP A 26 -7.33 -18.82 -9.72
C ASP A 26 -6.45 -17.58 -9.57
N ARG A 27 -5.15 -17.83 -9.40
CA ARG A 27 -4.07 -16.86 -9.56
C ARG A 27 -3.04 -17.55 -10.46
N TYR A 28 -2.54 -16.82 -11.45
CA TYR A 28 -1.49 -17.13 -12.44
C TYR A 28 -1.92 -17.64 -13.83
N SER A 29 -1.83 -16.74 -14.81
CA SER A 29 -1.14 -16.94 -16.10
C SER A 29 -1.13 -15.59 -16.84
N SER A 30 -0.01 -14.86 -16.78
CA SER A 30 0.95 -14.68 -17.88
C SER A 30 0.41 -13.87 -19.08
N ALA A 31 1.01 -12.69 -19.34
CA ALA A 31 1.19 -12.08 -20.66
C ALA A 31 1.84 -10.69 -20.55
N LEU A 32 3.15 -10.66 -20.25
CA LEU A 32 4.04 -9.60 -20.69
C LEU A 32 4.54 -10.00 -22.08
N GLY A 33 3.97 -9.41 -23.12
CA GLY A 33 4.34 -9.66 -24.52
C GLY A 33 4.59 -8.35 -25.25
N ALA A 34 5.85 -7.95 -25.32
CA ALA A 34 6.34 -6.81 -26.08
C ALA A 34 6.19 -7.04 -27.59
N LEU A 35 5.73 -6.02 -28.29
CA LEU A 35 5.51 -6.01 -29.73
C LEU A 35 6.70 -5.36 -30.44
N VAL A 36 7.49 -6.15 -31.17
CA VAL A 36 8.43 -5.66 -32.21
C VAL A 36 8.41 -6.66 -33.39
N PRO A 37 8.04 -6.23 -34.61
CA PRO A 37 8.34 -6.94 -35.86
C PRO A 37 9.54 -6.26 -36.57
N PRO A 38 9.93 -6.56 -37.82
CA PRO A 38 9.63 -7.67 -38.75
C PRO A 38 10.89 -8.27 -39.42
N LYS A 39 10.83 -9.46 -40.05
CA LYS A 39 11.58 -9.75 -41.31
C LYS A 39 10.84 -10.78 -42.17
N THR A 40 10.57 -10.39 -43.41
CA THR A 40 10.11 -11.20 -44.52
C THR A 40 11.22 -12.13 -45.01
N CYS A 41 10.92 -13.42 -45.23
CA CYS A 41 11.72 -14.33 -46.03
C CYS A 41 10.92 -14.78 -47.24
N ALA A 42 11.45 -14.50 -48.43
CA ALA A 42 10.98 -15.02 -49.70
C ALA A 42 11.34 -16.51 -49.82
N VAL A 43 10.44 -17.30 -50.41
CA VAL A 43 10.79 -18.62 -50.97
C VAL A 43 10.30 -18.67 -52.41
N ARG A 44 11.28 -18.90 -53.28
CA ARG A 44 11.20 -19.04 -54.73
C ARG A 44 11.04 -20.53 -55.03
N SER A 45 9.88 -20.96 -55.52
CA SER A 45 9.70 -22.33 -56.03
C SER A 45 9.75 -22.31 -57.56
N ALA A 46 10.79 -22.95 -58.07
CA ALA A 46 11.02 -23.19 -59.48
C ALA A 46 10.14 -24.34 -59.98
N THR A 47 9.47 -24.14 -61.12
CA THR A 47 8.99 -25.24 -61.95
C THR A 47 9.42 -25.01 -63.39
N LEU A 48 10.13 -26.02 -63.88
CA LEU A 48 10.83 -26.16 -65.13
C LEU A 48 9.86 -26.77 -66.15
N ILE A 49 9.60 -26.09 -67.27
CA ILE A 49 8.98 -26.72 -68.45
C ILE A 49 9.86 -26.39 -69.65
N MET A 50 10.46 -27.45 -70.19
CA MET A 50 11.14 -27.51 -71.48
C MET A 50 10.09 -27.63 -72.59
N ALA A 51 10.18 -26.84 -73.66
CA ALA A 51 9.85 -27.25 -75.02
C ALA A 51 10.28 -26.18 -76.05
N GLU A 52 11.24 -26.57 -76.89
CA GLU A 52 11.42 -26.27 -78.32
C GLU A 52 11.78 -24.86 -78.83
N LEU A 53 13.03 -24.78 -79.33
CA LEU A 53 13.54 -23.86 -80.37
C LEU A 53 12.97 -24.23 -81.75
N PRO A 54 12.83 -23.25 -82.68
CA PRO A 54 13.86 -23.05 -83.72
C PRO A 54 13.92 -21.58 -84.25
N PRO A 55 14.68 -21.27 -85.32
CA PRO A 55 16.14 -21.26 -85.40
C PRO A 55 16.69 -19.84 -85.68
N ALA A 56 18.00 -19.72 -85.51
CA ALA A 56 18.78 -18.52 -85.77
C ALA A 56 18.65 -18.01 -87.22
N ALA A 57 18.24 -16.75 -87.37
CA ALA A 57 18.62 -15.91 -88.49
C ALA A 57 19.55 -14.82 -87.93
N GLY A 58 20.84 -15.01 -88.20
CA GLY A 58 21.86 -14.03 -87.85
C GLY A 58 21.66 -12.73 -88.61
N ASN A 59 22.15 -11.65 -88.02
CA ASN A 59 22.76 -10.53 -88.72
C ASN A 59 23.73 -9.86 -87.76
N SER A 60 24.94 -10.41 -87.71
CA SER A 60 26.13 -9.73 -87.27
C SER A 60 26.59 -8.79 -88.39
N GLY A 61 26.62 -7.49 -88.14
CA GLY A 61 27.28 -6.58 -89.06
C GLY A 61 26.81 -5.14 -88.94
N LEU A 62 27.51 -4.38 -88.11
CA LEU A 62 28.09 -3.06 -88.41
C LEU A 62 28.32 -2.33 -87.08
N ALA A 63 29.58 -2.37 -86.62
CA ALA A 63 30.05 -1.52 -85.56
C ALA A 63 30.05 -0.06 -86.06
N SER A 64 29.14 0.76 -85.53
CA SER A 64 29.32 2.21 -85.51
C SER A 64 29.81 2.61 -84.11
N MET A 65 30.97 3.24 -84.06
CA MET A 65 31.52 3.84 -82.83
C MET A 65 30.77 5.13 -82.54
N ALA A 66 29.58 5.03 -81.94
CA ALA A 66 28.81 6.15 -81.42
C ALA A 66 28.50 5.92 -79.94
N ALA A 67 29.34 6.52 -79.08
CA ALA A 67 29.29 6.60 -77.62
C ALA A 67 29.19 5.25 -76.87
N SER A 68 30.10 5.00 -75.92
CA SER A 68 29.89 3.96 -74.91
C SER A 68 28.49 4.15 -74.31
N LYS A 69 27.61 3.16 -74.48
CA LYS A 69 26.24 3.25 -73.98
C LYS A 69 26.28 3.19 -72.46
N VAL A 70 26.46 4.33 -71.80
CA VAL A 70 26.36 4.46 -70.35
C VAL A 70 24.98 3.93 -69.99
N LYS A 71 24.95 2.80 -69.26
CA LYS A 71 23.71 2.25 -68.71
C LYS A 71 23.28 3.18 -67.58
N GLN A 72 22.55 4.21 -67.97
CA GLN A 72 22.07 5.24 -67.07
C GLN A 72 20.98 4.63 -66.19
N ASP A 73 21.13 4.78 -64.88
CA ASP A 73 20.11 4.36 -63.94
C ASP A 73 18.87 5.23 -64.14
N MET A 74 17.87 4.63 -64.78
CA MET A 74 16.58 5.25 -65.06
C MET A 74 15.52 4.61 -64.18
N PRO A 75 14.51 5.37 -63.72
CA PRO A 75 13.38 4.78 -63.02
C PRO A 75 12.72 3.76 -63.95
N PRO A 76 12.20 2.65 -63.40
CA PRO A 76 11.58 1.62 -64.21
C PRO A 76 10.46 2.21 -65.08
N PRO A 77 10.24 1.72 -66.30
CA PRO A 77 9.15 2.18 -67.15
C PRO A 77 7.81 1.86 -66.44
N GLY A 78 7.22 2.86 -65.81
CA GLY A 78 6.08 2.73 -64.88
C GLY A 78 6.19 3.55 -63.58
N GLY A 79 7.37 4.09 -63.27
CA GLY A 79 7.60 4.92 -62.08
C GLY A 79 7.65 4.13 -60.77
N TYR A 80 7.86 4.83 -59.65
CA TYR A 80 7.81 4.23 -58.31
C TYR A 80 6.38 4.21 -57.78
N GLY A 81 6.09 3.24 -56.90
CA GLY A 81 4.79 3.15 -56.24
C GLY A 81 4.46 4.41 -55.42
N PRO A 82 3.18 4.67 -55.15
CA PRO A 82 2.77 5.85 -54.37
C PRO A 82 3.40 5.82 -52.98
N ILE A 83 4.11 6.90 -52.64
CA ILE A 83 4.72 7.09 -51.31
C ILE A 83 3.76 7.95 -50.49
N ASP A 84 3.29 7.41 -49.36
CA ASP A 84 2.45 8.14 -48.42
C ASP A 84 3.25 9.20 -47.67
N TYR A 85 3.31 10.40 -48.24
CA TYR A 85 3.98 11.56 -47.64
C TYR A 85 3.18 12.21 -46.50
N LYS A 86 1.92 11.79 -46.29
CA LYS A 86 1.01 12.36 -45.29
C LYS A 86 1.12 11.61 -43.97
N ARG A 87 1.12 12.37 -42.87
CA ARG A 87 1.13 11.82 -41.51
C ARG A 87 -0.22 11.16 -41.18
N ASN A 88 -0.24 9.83 -41.09
CA ASN A 88 -1.40 9.01 -40.75
C ASN A 88 -1.40 8.60 -39.26
N LEU A 89 -1.72 9.54 -38.37
CA LEU A 89 -1.86 9.22 -36.94
C LEU A 89 -3.29 8.77 -36.59
N PRO A 90 -3.52 7.47 -36.29
CA PRO A 90 -4.82 7.02 -35.83
C PRO A 90 -5.09 7.57 -34.42
N ARG A 91 -6.25 8.19 -34.22
CA ARG A 91 -6.72 8.59 -32.89
C ARG A 91 -7.12 7.35 -32.09
N ARG A 92 -6.15 6.77 -31.40
CA ARG A 92 -6.34 5.63 -30.48
C ARG A 92 -6.57 6.14 -29.06
N GLY A 93 -7.55 5.56 -28.36
CA GLY A 93 -7.84 5.86 -26.96
C GLY A 93 -9.33 5.98 -26.65
N LEU A 94 -9.64 5.97 -25.36
CA LEU A 94 -10.97 6.25 -24.83
C LEU A 94 -11.25 7.76 -24.91
N SER A 95 -12.51 8.14 -25.11
CA SER A 95 -12.93 9.54 -25.05
C SER A 95 -12.63 10.14 -23.66
N GLY A 96 -12.36 11.45 -23.59
CA GLY A 96 -12.10 12.14 -22.32
C GLY A 96 -13.22 11.94 -21.29
N TYR A 97 -14.48 11.99 -21.74
CA TYR A 97 -15.65 11.71 -20.90
C TYR A 97 -15.68 10.28 -20.37
N SER A 98 -15.31 9.30 -21.19
CA SER A 98 -15.22 7.90 -20.74
C SER A 98 -14.10 7.69 -19.71
N MET A 99 -12.98 8.41 -19.82
CA MET A 99 -11.93 8.36 -18.79
C MET A 99 -12.40 8.94 -17.46
N PHE A 100 -13.13 10.06 -17.47
CA PHE A 100 -13.72 10.62 -16.26
C PHE A 100 -14.79 9.71 -15.65
N ALA A 101 -15.64 9.08 -16.46
CA ALA A 101 -16.64 8.14 -15.97
C ALA A 101 -15.99 6.94 -15.25
N VAL A 102 -14.93 6.36 -15.83
CA VAL A 102 -14.18 5.28 -15.19
C VAL A 102 -13.50 5.75 -13.91
N GLY A 103 -12.86 6.93 -13.93
CA GLY A 103 -12.19 7.48 -12.75
C GLY A 103 -13.16 7.77 -11.60
N ILE A 104 -14.32 8.36 -11.88
CA ILE A 104 -15.36 8.59 -10.86
C ILE A 104 -15.92 7.26 -10.35
N GLY A 105 -16.14 6.29 -11.25
CA GLY A 105 -16.63 4.96 -10.87
C GLY A 105 -15.68 4.23 -9.91
N THR A 106 -14.38 4.25 -10.17
CA THR A 106 -13.38 3.62 -9.28
C THR A 106 -13.26 4.36 -7.95
N LEU A 107 -13.32 5.70 -7.95
CA LEU A 107 -13.32 6.49 -6.73
C LEU A 107 -14.55 6.20 -5.86
N LEU A 108 -15.76 6.21 -6.44
CA LEU A 108 -17.00 5.91 -5.71
C LEU A 108 -16.96 4.50 -5.11
N PHE A 109 -16.45 3.52 -5.86
CA PHE A 109 -16.26 2.16 -5.36
C PHE A 109 -15.22 2.09 -4.23
N GLY A 110 -14.10 2.82 -4.36
CA GLY A 110 -13.07 2.94 -3.34
C GLY A 110 -13.61 3.56 -2.04
N TYR A 111 -14.36 4.65 -2.14
CA TYR A 111 -15.01 5.27 -0.98
C TYR A 111 -16.02 4.34 -0.32
N TRP A 112 -16.82 3.61 -1.09
CA TRP A 112 -17.79 2.66 -0.54
C TRP A 112 -17.12 1.52 0.24
N SER A 113 -16.07 0.91 -0.32
CA SER A 113 -15.33 -0.16 0.35
C SER A 113 -14.59 0.35 1.59
N MET A 114 -13.97 1.54 1.53
CA MET A 114 -13.34 2.20 2.66
C MET A 114 -14.35 2.52 3.77
N MET A 115 -15.55 3.01 3.43
CA MET A 115 -16.60 3.28 4.41
C MET A 115 -17.05 2.00 5.13
N LYS A 116 -17.22 0.89 4.40
CA LYS A 116 -17.54 -0.41 4.98
C LYS A 116 -16.44 -0.87 5.94
N TRP A 117 -15.18 -0.77 5.51
CA TRP A 117 -14.03 -1.17 6.32
C TRP A 117 -13.85 -0.30 7.58
N ASN A 118 -14.01 1.02 7.47
CA ASN A 118 -13.92 1.92 8.62
C ASN A 118 -15.04 1.73 9.65
N ARG A 119 -16.20 1.20 9.23
CA ARG A 119 -17.24 0.78 10.18
C ARG A 119 -16.81 -0.47 10.94
N GLU A 120 -16.20 -1.43 10.26
CA GLU A 120 -15.70 -2.64 10.89
C GLU A 120 -14.53 -2.36 11.85
N ARG A 121 -13.55 -1.56 11.43
CA ARG A 121 -12.44 -1.11 12.29
C ARG A 121 -12.94 -0.43 13.57
N ARG A 122 -14.01 0.35 13.49
CA ARG A 122 -14.61 0.98 14.67
C ARG A 122 -15.26 -0.03 15.60
N ARG A 123 -15.89 -1.08 15.08
CA ARG A 123 -16.45 -2.16 15.91
C ARG A 123 -15.35 -2.89 16.68
N LEU A 124 -14.28 -3.27 15.99
CA LEU A 124 -13.11 -3.89 16.61
C LEU A 124 -12.48 -2.98 17.68
N GLN A 125 -12.34 -1.68 17.40
CA GLN A 125 -11.85 -0.72 18.39
C GLN A 125 -12.76 -0.60 19.62
N ILE A 126 -14.08 -0.70 19.43
CA ILE A 126 -15.03 -0.69 20.54
C ILE A 126 -14.86 -1.97 21.38
N GLU A 127 -14.75 -3.14 20.74
CA GLU A 127 -14.49 -4.42 21.42
C GLU A 127 -13.20 -4.38 22.24
N ASP A 128 -12.11 -3.84 21.68
CA ASP A 128 -10.83 -3.67 22.37
C ASP A 128 -10.94 -2.72 23.58
N LEU A 129 -11.69 -1.63 23.44
CA LEU A 129 -11.92 -0.66 24.53
C LEU A 129 -12.80 -1.26 25.63
N GLU A 130 -13.84 -2.00 25.27
CA GLU A 130 -14.70 -2.71 26.23
C GLU A 130 -13.92 -3.76 27.01
N ALA A 131 -13.06 -4.53 26.33
CA ALA A 131 -12.14 -5.47 26.97
C ALA A 131 -11.19 -4.74 27.95
N ARG A 132 -10.67 -3.58 27.57
CA ARG A 132 -9.82 -2.77 28.46
C ARG A 132 -10.58 -2.23 29.66
N ILE A 133 -11.82 -1.76 29.49
CA ILE A 133 -12.67 -1.26 30.58
C ILE A 133 -12.98 -2.39 31.58
N ALA A 134 -13.19 -3.61 31.10
CA ALA A 134 -13.41 -4.77 31.96
C ALA A 134 -12.18 -5.11 32.83
N LEU A 135 -10.96 -4.92 32.31
CA LEU A 135 -9.71 -5.21 33.03
C LEU A 135 -9.20 -4.05 33.90
N MET A 136 -9.56 -2.82 33.57
CA MET A 136 -9.17 -1.59 34.29
C MET A 136 -9.26 -1.66 35.82
N PRO A 137 -10.37 -2.11 36.44
CA PRO A 137 -10.48 -2.08 37.91
C PRO A 137 -9.46 -3.00 38.61
N LEU A 138 -9.12 -4.14 38.00
CA LEU A 138 -8.11 -5.05 38.55
C LEU A 138 -6.72 -4.44 38.46
N LEU A 139 -6.36 -3.93 37.29
CA LEU A 139 -5.05 -3.28 37.07
C LEU A 139 -4.88 -2.05 37.95
N GLN A 140 -5.96 -1.29 38.18
CA GLN A 140 -5.94 -0.15 39.08
C GLN A 140 -5.68 -0.58 40.53
N ALA A 141 -6.34 -1.63 41.02
CA ALA A 141 -6.13 -2.14 42.37
C ALA A 141 -4.70 -2.69 42.57
N GLU A 142 -4.14 -3.38 41.57
CA GLU A 142 -2.75 -3.87 41.62
C GLU A 142 -1.74 -2.71 41.62
N LYS A 143 -1.99 -1.69 40.77
CA LYS A 143 -1.16 -0.48 40.73
C LYS A 143 -1.19 0.26 42.07
N ASP A 144 -2.37 0.45 42.66
CA ASP A 144 -2.53 1.14 43.93
C ASP A 144 -1.78 0.41 45.05
N ARG A 145 -1.88 -0.93 45.11
CA ARG A 145 -1.11 -1.76 46.05
C ARG A 145 0.40 -1.60 45.87
N ARG A 146 0.88 -1.66 44.62
CA ARG A 146 2.31 -1.53 44.30
C ARG A 146 2.86 -0.16 44.72
N VAL A 147 2.13 0.92 44.43
CA VAL A 147 2.56 2.29 44.77
C VAL A 147 2.62 2.47 46.29
N LEU A 148 1.61 2.00 47.02
CA LEU A 148 1.59 2.11 48.49
C LEU A 148 2.68 1.27 49.15
N GLN A 149 3.00 0.09 48.60
CA GLN A 149 4.12 -0.73 49.06
C GLN A 149 5.45 0.01 48.92
N MET A 150 5.74 0.56 47.73
CA MET A 150 6.99 1.30 47.51
C MET A 150 7.10 2.54 48.40
N LEU A 151 6.02 3.29 48.59
CA LEU A 151 6.02 4.44 49.51
C LEU A 151 6.22 4.02 50.97
N ARG A 152 5.69 2.86 51.36
CA ARG A 152 5.87 2.33 52.71
C ARG A 152 7.33 1.92 52.94
N GLU A 153 7.93 1.22 51.99
CA GLU A 153 9.36 0.86 52.01
C GLU A 153 10.24 2.11 52.11
N ASN A 154 9.99 3.11 51.25
CA ASN A 154 10.77 4.35 51.25
C ASN A 154 10.64 5.13 52.57
N LEU A 155 9.45 5.14 53.18
CA LEU A 155 9.24 5.78 54.49
C LEU A 155 9.98 5.04 55.62
N GLU A 156 9.98 3.70 55.59
CA GLU A 156 10.75 2.89 56.55
C GLU A 156 12.26 3.14 56.40
N GLU A 157 12.78 3.20 55.16
CA GLU A 157 14.18 3.52 54.90
C GLU A 157 14.53 4.97 55.28
N GLU A 158 13.66 5.93 54.96
CA GLU A 158 13.82 7.33 55.36
C GLU A 158 13.92 7.48 56.88
N ALA A 159 13.07 6.77 57.64
CA ALA A 159 13.10 6.77 59.10
C ALA A 159 14.43 6.26 59.67
N ILE A 160 15.03 5.27 59.01
CA ILE A 160 16.31 4.70 59.41
C ILE A 160 17.47 5.63 59.06
N ILE A 161 17.45 6.23 57.87
CA ILE A 161 18.52 7.10 57.35
C ILE A 161 18.53 8.46 58.06
N MET A 162 17.35 9.04 58.32
CA MET A 162 17.20 10.41 58.82
C MET A 162 17.10 10.53 60.34
N LYS A 163 17.30 9.44 61.09
CA LYS A 163 17.20 9.40 62.56
C LYS A 163 18.12 10.40 63.28
N ASP A 164 19.27 10.71 62.69
CA ASP A 164 20.34 11.50 63.32
C ASP A 164 20.29 13.00 62.94
N VAL A 165 19.39 13.40 62.05
CA VAL A 165 19.29 14.77 61.53
C VAL A 165 18.28 15.57 62.39
N PRO A 166 18.70 16.66 63.06
CA PRO A 166 17.78 17.50 63.82
C PRO A 166 16.78 18.21 62.90
N ASP A 167 15.57 18.45 63.40
CA ASP A 167 14.46 19.13 62.72
C ASP A 167 13.87 18.41 61.47
N TRP A 168 14.25 17.16 61.21
CA TRP A 168 13.65 16.36 60.14
C TRP A 168 12.39 15.62 60.61
N LYS A 169 11.27 15.77 59.88
CA LYS A 169 10.04 15.01 60.12
C LYS A 169 9.83 14.00 59.00
N VAL A 170 9.95 12.73 59.35
CA VAL A 170 9.77 11.62 58.41
C VAL A 170 8.35 11.63 57.84
N GLY A 171 8.24 11.57 56.50
CA GLY A 171 6.96 11.49 55.80
C GLY A 171 6.09 12.77 55.90
N GLU A 172 6.68 13.91 56.27
CA GLU A 172 5.96 15.19 56.21
C GLU A 172 5.67 15.58 54.76
N SER A 173 4.41 15.87 54.45
CA SER A 173 4.03 16.28 53.10
C SER A 173 4.57 17.67 52.78
N VAL A 174 5.25 17.81 51.65
CA VAL A 174 5.74 19.11 51.14
C VAL A 174 4.58 20.09 50.86
N PHE A 175 3.41 19.56 50.52
CA PHE A 175 2.23 20.36 50.23
C PHE A 175 1.48 20.75 51.51
N HIS A 176 0.88 21.94 51.49
CA HIS A 176 0.02 22.43 52.59
C HIS A 176 -1.38 21.78 52.61
N THR A 177 -1.68 20.86 51.68
CA THR A 177 -3.00 20.22 51.56
C THR A 177 -3.00 18.82 52.15
N THR A 178 -4.10 18.41 52.78
CA THR A 178 -4.32 17.04 53.26
C THR A 178 -4.77 16.05 52.17
N ARG A 179 -4.92 16.52 50.93
CA ARG A 179 -5.32 15.70 49.79
C ARG A 179 -4.16 14.79 49.38
N TRP A 180 -4.48 13.56 49.00
CA TRP A 180 -3.53 12.67 48.33
C TRP A 180 -3.01 13.27 47.03
N VAL A 181 -1.68 13.32 46.89
CA VAL A 181 -0.99 13.72 45.67
C VAL A 181 -0.34 12.49 45.06
N THR A 182 -0.46 12.33 43.75
CA THR A 182 0.19 11.23 43.04
C THR A 182 1.71 11.38 43.13
N PRO A 183 2.45 10.36 43.60
CA PRO A 183 3.87 10.47 43.80
C PRO A 183 4.61 10.60 42.47
N ILE A 184 5.69 11.37 42.46
CA ILE A 184 6.56 11.48 41.28
C ILE A 184 7.46 10.25 41.14
N MET A 185 8.00 10.01 39.94
CA MET A 185 8.89 8.87 39.71
C MET A 185 10.13 8.89 40.62
N GLY A 186 10.66 10.08 40.94
CA GLY A 186 11.78 10.23 41.87
C GLY A 186 11.45 9.88 43.32
N GLU A 187 10.21 10.08 43.76
CA GLU A 187 9.76 9.70 45.11
C GLU A 187 9.58 8.20 45.25
N LEU A 188 9.21 7.50 44.17
CA LEU A 188 9.04 6.05 44.18
C LEU A 188 10.37 5.30 44.00
N TYR A 189 11.18 5.73 43.03
CA TYR A 189 12.39 4.99 42.62
C TYR A 189 13.70 5.61 43.13
N GLY A 190 13.67 6.69 43.90
CA GLY A 190 14.87 7.43 44.31
C GLY A 190 15.92 6.64 45.10
N LEU A 191 15.47 5.63 45.87
CA LEU A 191 16.36 4.75 46.66
C LEU A 191 16.72 3.44 45.93
N ARG A 192 16.14 3.21 44.75
CA ARG A 192 16.32 1.97 44.00
C ARG A 192 17.54 2.01 43.08
N THR A 193 17.83 0.88 42.43
CA THR A 193 18.95 0.77 41.51
C THR A 193 18.74 1.64 40.26
N ASN A 194 19.85 2.13 39.69
CA ASN A 194 19.81 2.97 38.49
C ASN A 194 19.15 2.29 37.29
N GLU A 195 19.26 0.97 37.18
CA GLU A 195 18.58 0.20 36.12
C GLU A 195 17.06 0.26 36.24
N GLU A 196 16.51 0.15 37.45
CA GLU A 196 15.07 0.23 37.69
C GLU A 196 14.56 1.64 37.43
N ILE A 197 15.33 2.66 37.83
CA ILE A 197 15.03 4.06 37.56
C ILE A 197 14.96 4.29 36.04
N LEU A 198 15.98 3.89 35.28
CA LEU A 198 16.03 4.10 33.83
C LEU A 198 14.91 3.36 33.10
N ASN A 199 14.61 2.13 33.52
CA ASN A 199 13.52 1.35 32.93
C ASN A 199 12.16 1.97 33.25
N ALA A 200 11.91 2.36 34.50
CA ALA A 200 10.63 2.95 34.89
C ALA A 200 10.37 4.33 34.25
N THR A 201 11.43 5.12 34.03
CA THR A 201 11.33 6.47 33.45
C THR A 201 11.31 6.48 31.94
N TYR A 202 12.17 5.70 31.29
CA TYR A 202 12.34 5.74 29.84
C TYR A 202 11.92 4.46 29.11
N GLY A 203 11.54 3.39 29.82
CA GLY A 203 11.23 2.10 29.20
C GLY A 203 10.20 2.18 28.07
N PHE A 204 9.13 2.97 28.23
CA PHE A 204 8.12 3.17 27.18
C PHE A 204 8.61 4.01 25.99
N VAL A 205 9.62 4.87 26.17
CA VAL A 205 10.15 5.71 25.08
C VAL A 205 11.17 4.94 24.25
N TRP A 206 11.96 4.06 24.88
CA TRP A 206 12.98 3.26 24.21
C TRP A 206 12.44 1.98 23.54
N TYR A 207 11.24 1.51 23.92
CA TYR A 207 10.59 0.31 23.38
C TYR A 207 9.22 0.62 22.79
#